data_AF-A0A0D2K9U2-F1
#
_entry.id   AF-A0A0D2K9U2-F1
#
_cell.length_a   1.000
_cell.length_b   1.000
_cell.length_c   1.000
_cell.angle_alpha   90.00
_cell.angle_beta   90.00
_cell.angle_gamma   90.00
#
_symmetry.space_group_name_H-M   'P 1'
#
loop_
_entity.id
_entity.type
_entity.pdbx_description
1 polymer ?
#
loop_
_entity_poly.entity_id
_entity_poly.type
_entity_poly.pdbx_seq_one_letter_code
_entity_poly.pdbx_strand_id
1 'polypeptide(L)'
;MSDGTLRTPGAVDFFRILNENVAVLEDISRGEVLYAAACRALKVMRDFTASQQAYLSKGGLPLEMLCALLNNNVEAYGQSLEFTEHSLLEAPYAGKLDVEETCRSFLEVAKSMAGAISAEVMRDAGLGDQFGRLYSHSDWVAGTTTATILATLQDYFGDISTFVEPGFAKRVAELVLEELVRRYAAALVLAPPPASDLVLRRMAADEAEVQGFFQ
;
A
#
# COMPACT_ATOMS: atom_id res chain seq x y z
N MET A 1 -3.49 15.39 14.57
CA MET A 1 -3.51 13.92 14.67
C MET A 1 -4.83 13.52 15.30
N SER A 2 -5.83 13.09 14.53
CA SER A 2 -7.19 12.84 15.08
C SER A 2 -8.00 11.76 14.35
N ASP A 3 -7.42 11.02 13.41
CA ASP A 3 -8.11 10.05 12.55
C ASP A 3 -7.65 8.59 12.73
N GLY A 4 -6.60 8.32 13.51
CA GLY A 4 -6.06 6.96 13.73
C GLY A 4 -5.02 6.51 12.70
N THR A 5 -4.92 7.23 11.58
CA THR A 5 -3.95 7.01 10.51
C THR A 5 -2.51 7.07 11.02
N LEU A 6 -1.75 5.99 10.80
CA LEU A 6 -0.37 5.90 11.27
C LEU A 6 0.57 6.72 10.38
N ARG A 7 1.51 7.44 10.96
CA ARG A 7 2.54 8.20 10.26
C ARG A 7 3.83 8.18 11.07
N THR A 8 4.98 8.36 10.40
CA THR A 8 6.26 8.55 11.12
C THR A 8 6.69 10.01 11.07
N PRO A 9 7.13 10.61 12.20
CA PRO A 9 7.50 12.04 12.24
C PRO A 9 8.60 12.42 11.25
N GLY A 10 9.55 11.51 11.00
CA GLY A 10 10.72 11.79 10.18
C GLY A 10 10.41 12.08 8.70
N ALA A 11 9.34 11.52 8.15
CA ALA A 11 8.94 11.80 6.76
C ALA A 11 8.36 13.21 6.63
N VAL A 12 7.55 13.64 7.60
CA VAL A 12 6.96 14.99 7.66
C VAL A 12 8.08 16.04 7.81
N ASP A 13 9.03 15.81 8.72
CA ASP A 13 10.15 16.73 8.91
C ASP A 13 11.06 16.82 7.68
N PHE A 14 11.29 15.70 6.98
CA PHE A 14 12.11 15.67 5.77
C PHE A 14 11.55 16.61 4.68
N PHE A 15 10.26 16.51 4.39
CA PHE A 15 9.63 17.37 3.38
C PHE A 15 9.47 18.81 3.83
N ARG A 16 9.14 19.04 5.10
CA ARG A 16 9.08 20.39 5.66
C ARG A 16 10.43 21.12 5.47
N ILE A 17 11.53 20.49 5.85
CA ILE A 17 12.89 21.05 5.69
C ILE A 17 13.21 21.28 4.21
N LEU A 18 12.83 20.36 3.34
CA LEU A 18 13.11 20.45 1.91
C LEU A 18 12.33 21.62 1.26
N ASN A 19 11.04 21.78 1.60
CA ASN A 19 10.22 22.88 1.12
C ASN A 19 10.68 24.23 1.69
N GLU A 20 11.03 24.32 2.98
CA GLU A 20 11.59 25.53 3.60
C GLU A 20 12.87 26.01 2.89
N ASN A 21 13.77 25.09 2.54
CA ASN A 21 15.01 25.45 1.84
C ASN A 21 14.77 26.05 0.46
N VAL A 22 13.74 25.60 -0.25
CA VAL A 22 13.42 26.14 -1.59
C VAL A 22 12.69 27.47 -1.47
N ALA A 23 11.72 27.59 -0.56
CA ALA A 23 11.02 28.84 -0.32
C ALA A 23 11.97 29.99 0.05
N VAL A 24 12.95 29.75 0.93
CA VAL A 24 13.96 30.77 1.29
C VAL A 24 14.79 31.20 0.07
N LEU A 25 15.09 30.29 -0.85
CA LEU A 25 15.87 30.61 -2.03
C LEU A 25 15.05 31.34 -3.11
N GLU A 26 13.75 31.11 -3.18
CA GLU A 26 12.85 31.84 -4.08
C GLU A 26 12.79 33.34 -3.77
N ASP A 27 12.90 33.70 -2.49
CA ASP A 27 12.96 35.10 -2.05
C ASP A 27 14.29 35.79 -2.44
N ILE A 28 15.34 35.01 -2.70
CA ILE A 28 16.71 35.52 -2.90
C ILE A 28 17.15 35.42 -4.36
N SER A 29 16.68 34.42 -5.11
CA SER A 29 17.09 34.16 -6.49
C SER A 29 16.00 33.48 -7.30
N ARG A 30 15.89 33.85 -8.59
CA ARG A 30 15.02 33.16 -9.57
C ARG A 30 15.80 32.54 -10.73
N GLY A 31 17.13 32.58 -10.65
CA GLY A 31 18.04 32.14 -11.69
C GLY A 31 18.72 30.81 -11.35
N GLU A 32 20.01 30.72 -11.68
CA GLU A 32 20.81 29.48 -11.56
C GLU A 32 20.82 28.86 -10.16
N VAL A 33 20.84 29.69 -9.11
CA VAL A 33 20.93 29.23 -7.71
C VAL A 33 19.66 28.48 -7.30
N LEU A 34 18.48 29.05 -7.59
CA LEU A 34 17.21 28.39 -7.32
C LEU A 34 17.07 27.12 -8.15
N TYR A 35 17.46 27.15 -9.43
CA TYR A 35 17.45 25.97 -10.29
C TYR A 35 18.33 24.84 -9.73
N ALA A 36 19.56 25.15 -9.33
CA ALA A 36 20.49 24.17 -8.77
C ALA A 36 19.95 23.57 -7.45
N ALA A 37 19.35 24.39 -6.59
CA ALA A 37 18.74 23.93 -5.35
C ALA A 37 17.54 23.01 -5.61
N ALA A 38 16.65 23.39 -6.54
CA ALA A 38 15.52 22.55 -6.94
C ALA A 38 15.98 21.20 -7.53
N CYS A 39 17.00 21.18 -8.39
CA CYS A 39 17.57 19.93 -8.89
C CYS A 39 18.12 19.04 -7.77
N ARG A 40 18.76 19.63 -6.76
CA ARG A 40 19.26 18.88 -5.59
C ARG A 40 18.11 18.31 -4.77
N ALA A 41 17.09 19.11 -4.48
CA ALA A 41 15.89 18.67 -3.77
C ALA A 41 15.22 17.48 -4.48
N LEU A 42 14.99 17.57 -5.80
CA LEU A 42 14.44 16.48 -6.60
C LEU A 42 15.33 15.23 -6.58
N LYS A 43 16.66 15.39 -6.54
CA LYS A 43 17.58 14.25 -6.41
C LYS A 43 17.42 13.57 -5.06
N VAL A 44 17.34 14.33 -3.96
CA VAL A 44 17.18 13.78 -2.62
C VAL A 44 15.84 13.03 -2.50
N MET A 45 14.76 13.58 -3.06
CA MET A 45 13.47 12.89 -3.14
C MET A 45 13.56 11.54 -3.87
N ARG A 46 14.24 11.50 -5.03
CA ARG A 46 14.46 10.25 -5.80
C ARG A 46 15.31 9.24 -5.04
N ASP A 47 16.39 9.68 -4.41
CA ASP A 47 17.24 8.81 -3.60
C ASP A 47 16.46 8.25 -2.39
N PHE A 48 15.55 9.05 -1.82
CA PHE A 48 14.69 8.65 -0.72
C PHE A 48 13.67 7.58 -1.14
N THR A 49 12.96 7.75 -2.25
CA THR A 49 12.03 6.73 -2.76
C THR A 49 12.74 5.45 -3.16
N ALA A 50 13.91 5.54 -3.80
CA ALA A 50 14.75 4.38 -4.11
C ALA A 50 15.20 3.62 -2.83
N SER A 51 15.59 4.35 -1.78
CA SER A 51 15.99 3.76 -0.50
C SER A 51 14.82 3.04 0.18
N GLN A 52 13.61 3.60 0.10
CA GLN A 52 12.41 2.96 0.63
C GLN A 52 12.06 1.68 -0.13
N GLN A 53 12.16 1.67 -1.47
CA GLN A 53 11.95 0.45 -2.26
C GLN A 53 12.98 -0.64 -1.90
N ALA A 54 14.24 -0.25 -1.73
CA ALA A 54 15.30 -1.18 -1.30
C ALA A 54 15.12 -1.66 0.15
N TYR A 55 14.47 -0.88 1.00
CA TYR A 55 14.11 -1.30 2.36
C TYR A 55 12.93 -2.29 2.32
N LEU A 56 11.91 -1.99 1.51
CA LEU A 56 10.73 -2.84 1.34
C LEU A 56 11.09 -4.22 0.76
N SER A 57 12.02 -4.29 -0.20
CA SER A 57 12.43 -5.54 -0.85
C SER A 57 13.11 -6.53 0.10
N LYS A 58 13.60 -6.07 1.26
CA LYS A 58 14.16 -6.96 2.30
C LYS A 58 13.07 -7.74 3.06
N GLY A 59 11.83 -7.26 3.05
CA GLY A 59 10.70 -7.86 3.75
C GLY A 59 10.84 -7.81 5.28
N GLY A 60 9.90 -8.46 5.98
CA GLY A 60 9.91 -8.60 7.43
C GLY A 60 9.54 -7.32 8.20
N LEU A 61 8.84 -6.39 7.57
CA LEU A 61 8.35 -5.18 8.22
C LEU A 61 7.01 -5.47 8.91
N PRO A 62 6.80 -5.02 10.16
CA PRO A 62 5.51 -5.12 10.82
C PRO A 62 4.41 -4.37 10.06
N LEU A 63 3.17 -4.82 10.21
CA LEU A 63 2.01 -4.25 9.55
C LEU A 63 1.88 -2.74 9.81
N GLU A 64 2.02 -2.32 11.06
CA GLU A 64 1.88 -0.92 11.49
C GLU A 64 2.94 -0.04 10.83
N MET A 65 4.17 -0.55 10.67
CA MET A 65 5.24 0.16 9.98
C MET A 65 4.94 0.30 8.49
N LEU A 66 4.43 -0.75 7.85
CA LEU A 66 4.03 -0.70 6.44
C LEU A 66 2.90 0.31 6.22
N CYS A 67 1.89 0.34 7.09
CA CYS A 67 0.81 1.32 7.06
C CYS A 67 1.36 2.75 7.22
N ALA A 68 2.24 2.98 8.19
CA ALA A 68 2.84 4.29 8.42
C ALA A 68 3.66 4.78 7.22
N LEU A 69 4.50 3.91 6.66
CA LEU A 69 5.30 4.23 5.48
C LEU A 69 4.43 4.50 4.25
N LEU A 70 3.34 3.74 4.06
CA LEU A 70 2.39 3.99 2.98
C LEU A 70 1.82 5.42 3.11
N ASN A 71 1.26 5.78 4.26
CA ASN A 71 0.62 7.08 4.45
C ASN A 71 1.62 8.24 4.30
N ASN A 72 2.84 8.06 4.81
CA ASN A 72 3.92 9.02 4.62
C ASN A 72 4.20 9.28 3.12
N ASN A 73 4.15 8.25 2.27
CA ASN A 73 4.37 8.42 0.83
C ASN A 73 3.17 9.07 0.13
N VAL A 74 1.95 8.86 0.61
CA VAL A 74 0.76 9.58 0.12
C VAL A 74 0.87 11.07 0.46
N GLU A 75 1.26 11.38 1.69
CA GLU A 75 1.46 12.77 2.13
C GLU A 75 2.64 13.43 1.40
N ALA A 76 3.76 12.71 1.27
CA ALA A 76 4.92 13.12 0.49
C ALA A 76 4.56 13.45 -0.97
N TYR A 77 3.70 12.65 -1.59
CA TYR A 77 3.18 12.95 -2.91
C TYR A 77 2.43 14.29 -2.93
N GLY A 78 1.50 14.50 -2.00
CA GLY A 78 0.75 15.77 -1.87
C GLY A 78 1.68 16.98 -1.69
N GLN A 79 2.62 16.90 -0.74
CA GLN A 79 3.58 17.98 -0.47
C GLN A 79 4.55 18.22 -1.64
N SER A 80 4.89 17.17 -2.39
CA SER A 80 5.75 17.31 -3.58
C SER A 80 5.03 18.00 -4.75
N LEU A 81 3.69 17.99 -4.80
CA LEU A 81 2.92 18.74 -5.79
C LEU A 81 2.99 20.24 -5.53
N GLU A 82 3.06 20.69 -4.28
CA GLU A 82 3.28 22.11 -3.95
C GLU A 82 4.57 22.61 -4.63
N PHE A 83 5.61 21.76 -4.68
CA PHE A 83 6.87 22.04 -5.37
C PHE A 83 6.70 22.33 -6.88
N THR A 84 5.67 21.77 -7.52
CA THR A 84 5.35 22.05 -8.94
C THR A 84 4.73 23.44 -9.13
N GLU A 85 4.02 23.94 -8.12
CA GLU A 85 3.32 25.23 -8.17
C GLU A 85 4.27 26.41 -7.91
N HIS A 86 5.38 26.18 -7.19
CA HIS A 86 6.35 27.20 -6.77
C HIS A 86 7.45 27.54 -7.80
N SER A 87 7.55 26.80 -8.90
CA SER A 87 8.60 27.01 -9.92
C SER A 87 8.42 28.32 -10.73
N LEU A 88 8.76 29.47 -10.13
CA LEU A 88 8.87 30.79 -10.76
C LEU A 88 10.20 30.98 -11.51
N LEU A 89 10.84 29.89 -11.94
CA LEU A 89 12.12 29.92 -12.63
C LEU A 89 12.03 30.77 -13.91
N GLU A 90 12.93 31.75 -14.03
CA GLU A 90 13.02 32.59 -15.21
C GLU A 90 13.80 31.88 -16.34
N ALA A 91 13.73 32.44 -17.56
CA ALA A 91 14.57 31.96 -18.65
C ALA A 91 16.07 32.08 -18.27
N PRO A 92 16.92 31.09 -18.60
CA PRO A 92 16.69 29.91 -19.44
C PRO A 92 16.29 28.63 -18.67
N TYR A 93 15.83 28.72 -17.42
CA TYR A 93 15.57 27.57 -16.54
C TYR A 93 14.09 27.16 -16.46
N ALA A 94 13.19 28.04 -16.90
CA ALA A 94 11.76 27.76 -17.02
C ALA A 94 11.50 26.40 -17.71
N GLY A 95 10.71 25.54 -17.06
CA GLY A 95 10.28 24.24 -17.60
C GLY A 95 11.36 23.15 -17.65
N LYS A 96 12.55 23.37 -17.08
CA LYS A 96 13.63 22.35 -17.07
C LYS A 96 13.57 21.34 -15.93
N LEU A 97 12.72 21.56 -14.92
CA LEU A 97 12.58 20.67 -13.77
C LEU A 97 11.60 19.55 -14.08
N ASP A 98 12.06 18.30 -13.97
CA ASP A 98 11.19 17.12 -14.00
C ASP A 98 10.70 16.80 -12.58
N VAL A 99 9.67 17.54 -12.17
CA VAL A 99 9.05 17.41 -10.85
C VAL A 99 8.03 16.26 -10.87
N GLU A 100 7.26 16.11 -11.95
CA GLU A 100 6.16 15.14 -12.04
C GLU A 100 6.63 13.68 -11.92
N GLU A 101 7.73 13.31 -12.58
CA GLU A 101 8.31 11.96 -12.42
C GLU A 101 8.71 11.70 -10.96
N THR A 102 9.38 12.67 -10.34
CA THR A 102 9.83 12.57 -8.95
C THR A 102 8.64 12.44 -7.98
N CYS A 103 7.61 13.28 -8.13
CA CYS A 103 6.38 13.21 -7.33
C CYS A 103 5.71 11.84 -7.47
N ARG A 104 5.48 11.38 -8.70
CA ARG A 104 4.82 10.08 -8.96
C ARG A 104 5.55 8.90 -8.32
N SER A 105 6.87 8.99 -8.17
CA SER A 105 7.64 7.92 -7.52
C SER A 105 7.17 7.63 -6.08
N PHE A 106 6.66 8.63 -5.35
CA PHE A 106 6.08 8.43 -4.02
C PHE A 106 4.79 7.59 -4.06
N LEU A 107 3.92 7.83 -5.04
CA LEU A 107 2.72 7.01 -5.22
C LEU A 107 3.07 5.56 -5.60
N GLU A 108 4.10 5.35 -6.41
CA GLU A 108 4.56 3.99 -6.73
C GLU A 108 5.12 3.26 -5.51
N VAL A 109 5.82 3.97 -4.62
CA VAL A 109 6.22 3.42 -3.31
C VAL A 109 5.00 3.08 -2.46
N ALA A 110 4.02 3.98 -2.35
CA ALA A 110 2.79 3.73 -1.59
C ALA A 110 2.01 2.50 -2.11
N LYS A 111 1.91 2.33 -3.44
CA LYS A 111 1.33 1.13 -4.06
C LYS A 111 2.11 -0.14 -3.73
N SER A 112 3.43 -0.06 -3.73
CA SER A 112 4.29 -1.19 -3.35
C SER A 112 4.10 -1.56 -1.87
N MET A 113 3.95 -0.57 -0.99
CA MET A 113 3.63 -0.78 0.43
C MET A 113 2.26 -1.43 0.59
N ALA A 114 1.24 -1.04 -0.18
CA ALA A 114 -0.08 -1.69 -0.16
C ALA A 114 0.01 -3.18 -0.53
N GLY A 115 0.84 -3.52 -1.52
CA GLY A 115 1.16 -4.92 -1.85
C GLY A 115 1.82 -5.67 -0.69
N ALA A 116 2.76 -5.03 0.01
CA ALA A 116 3.41 -5.64 1.18
C ALA A 116 2.45 -5.81 2.37
N ILE A 117 1.53 -4.86 2.60
CA ILE A 117 0.47 -4.97 3.61
C ILE A 117 -0.40 -6.20 3.31
N SER A 118 -0.87 -6.32 2.06
CA SER A 118 -1.65 -7.49 1.64
C SER A 118 -0.87 -8.81 1.83
N ALA A 119 0.42 -8.82 1.50
CA ALA A 119 1.26 -9.99 1.70
C ALA A 119 1.50 -10.33 3.19
N GLU A 120 1.52 -9.33 4.07
CA GLU A 120 1.64 -9.54 5.51
C GLU A 120 0.37 -10.13 6.11
N VAL A 121 -0.81 -9.60 5.74
CA VAL A 121 -2.11 -10.16 6.11
C VAL A 121 -2.17 -11.64 5.72
N MET A 122 -1.78 -11.96 4.49
CA MET A 122 -1.84 -13.33 3.95
C MET A 122 -0.74 -14.25 4.48
N ARG A 123 0.20 -13.74 5.29
CA ARG A 123 1.21 -14.54 5.99
C ARG A 123 0.71 -15.02 7.35
N ASP A 124 -0.46 -14.56 7.81
CA ASP A 124 -1.05 -15.04 9.05
C ASP A 124 -1.10 -16.57 9.07
N ALA A 125 -0.56 -17.16 10.14
CA ALA A 125 -0.45 -18.61 10.25
C ALA A 125 -1.84 -19.26 10.37
N GLY A 126 -2.80 -18.58 11.01
CA GLY A 126 -4.19 -19.03 11.10
C GLY A 126 -4.84 -19.11 9.73
N LEU A 127 -4.66 -18.10 8.88
CA LEU A 127 -5.10 -18.13 7.48
C LEU A 127 -4.43 -19.27 6.71
N GLY A 128 -3.11 -19.44 6.86
CA GLY A 128 -2.35 -20.53 6.24
C GLY A 128 -2.93 -21.91 6.57
N ASP A 129 -3.25 -22.15 7.85
CA ASP A 129 -3.87 -23.39 8.31
C ASP A 129 -5.27 -23.60 7.71
N GLN A 130 -6.08 -22.54 7.59
CA GLN A 130 -7.39 -22.63 6.96
C GLN A 130 -7.30 -22.93 5.45
N PHE A 131 -6.37 -22.30 4.74
CA PHE A 131 -6.15 -22.58 3.33
C PHE A 131 -5.73 -24.04 3.09
N GLY A 132 -4.97 -24.63 4.01
CA GLY A 132 -4.63 -26.05 3.96
C GLY A 132 -5.81 -27.01 4.12
N ARG A 133 -6.94 -26.54 4.69
CA ARG A 133 -8.16 -27.33 4.91
C ARG A 133 -9.15 -27.27 3.75
N LEU A 134 -9.01 -26.28 2.86
CA LEU A 134 -9.89 -26.13 1.70
C LEU A 134 -9.94 -27.43 0.90
N TYR A 135 -11.15 -27.80 0.47
CA TYR A 135 -11.46 -28.98 -0.37
C TYR A 135 -11.15 -30.37 0.21
N SER A 136 -10.37 -30.46 1.29
CA SER A 136 -9.86 -31.73 1.81
C SER A 136 -10.34 -32.06 3.23
N HIS A 137 -10.85 -31.06 3.96
CA HIS A 137 -11.27 -31.22 5.35
C HIS A 137 -12.79 -31.10 5.53
N SER A 138 -13.32 -31.79 6.55
CA SER A 138 -14.76 -31.74 6.87
C SER A 138 -15.23 -30.36 7.33
N ASP A 139 -14.37 -29.61 8.03
CA ASP A 139 -14.61 -28.20 8.41
C ASP A 139 -14.92 -27.30 7.21
N TRP A 140 -14.29 -27.55 6.06
CA TRP A 140 -14.57 -26.79 4.83
C TRP A 140 -15.96 -27.13 4.30
N VAL A 141 -16.30 -28.41 4.24
CA VAL A 141 -17.65 -28.86 3.83
C VAL A 141 -18.74 -28.28 4.74
N ALA A 142 -18.45 -28.13 6.03
CA ALA A 142 -19.34 -27.52 7.01
C ALA A 142 -19.39 -25.97 6.93
N GLY A 143 -18.52 -25.34 6.14
CA GLY A 143 -18.41 -23.88 5.99
C GLY A 143 -17.58 -23.18 7.07
N THR A 144 -17.09 -23.90 8.08
CA THR A 144 -16.31 -23.35 9.19
C THR A 144 -14.97 -22.77 8.71
N THR A 145 -14.32 -23.40 7.73
CA THR A 145 -13.07 -22.90 7.16
C THR A 145 -13.24 -21.51 6.54
N THR A 146 -14.22 -21.32 5.66
CA THR A 146 -14.51 -20.03 5.02
C THR A 146 -14.91 -18.98 6.06
N ALA A 147 -15.80 -19.33 7.00
CA ALA A 147 -16.19 -18.42 8.07
C ALA A 147 -14.98 -17.96 8.92
N THR A 148 -14.03 -18.85 9.21
CA THR A 148 -12.81 -18.51 9.97
C THR A 148 -11.91 -17.59 9.17
N ILE A 149 -11.70 -17.86 7.87
CA ILE A 149 -10.92 -16.99 6.99
C ILE A 149 -11.51 -15.58 6.98
N LEU A 150 -12.81 -15.45 6.77
CA LEU A 150 -13.48 -14.15 6.70
C LEU A 150 -13.43 -13.41 8.05
N ALA A 151 -13.59 -14.12 9.17
CA ALA A 151 -13.44 -13.52 10.50
C ALA A 151 -12.03 -12.96 10.73
N THR A 152 -10.98 -13.70 10.37
CA THR A 152 -9.60 -13.21 10.50
C THR A 152 -9.33 -12.02 9.58
N LEU A 153 -9.84 -12.05 8.33
CA LEU A 153 -9.73 -10.89 7.43
C LEU A 153 -10.49 -9.66 7.95
N GLN A 154 -11.64 -9.86 8.61
CA GLN A 154 -12.42 -8.79 9.22
C GLN A 154 -11.61 -8.05 10.30
N ASP A 155 -10.87 -8.78 11.13
CA ASP A 155 -10.02 -8.19 12.17
C ASP A 155 -8.91 -7.34 11.54
N TYR A 156 -8.21 -7.87 10.53
CA TYR A 156 -7.19 -7.11 9.80
C TYR A 156 -7.75 -5.87 9.10
N PHE A 157 -8.95 -5.96 8.52
CA PHE A 157 -9.60 -4.81 7.88
C PHE A 157 -10.04 -3.75 8.89
N GLY A 158 -10.35 -4.12 10.14
CA GLY A 158 -10.53 -3.18 11.24
C GLY A 158 -9.27 -2.33 11.47
N ASP A 159 -8.11 -2.99 11.55
CA ASP A 159 -6.82 -2.30 11.72
C ASP A 159 -6.45 -1.47 10.49
N ILE A 160 -6.57 -2.04 9.29
CA ILE A 160 -6.22 -1.36 8.02
C ILE A 160 -7.10 -0.13 7.81
N SER A 161 -8.41 -0.22 8.06
CA SER A 161 -9.33 0.92 7.92
C SER A 161 -9.05 2.04 8.93
N THR A 162 -8.41 1.71 10.06
CA THR A 162 -7.98 2.68 11.05
C THR A 162 -6.62 3.28 10.71
N PHE A 163 -5.67 2.45 10.26
CA PHE A 163 -4.27 2.84 10.12
C PHE A 163 -3.91 3.42 8.76
N VAL A 164 -4.66 3.11 7.70
CA VAL A 164 -4.29 3.43 6.31
C VAL A 164 -5.19 4.52 5.74
N GLU A 165 -4.62 5.41 4.94
CA GLU A 165 -5.36 6.40 4.15
C GLU A 165 -6.54 5.74 3.37
N PRO A 166 -7.77 6.28 3.44
CA PRO A 166 -8.97 5.58 2.94
C PRO A 166 -8.91 5.12 1.49
N GLY A 167 -8.30 5.93 0.61
CA GLY A 167 -8.12 5.56 -0.81
C GLY A 167 -7.25 4.32 -1.00
N PHE A 168 -6.27 4.12 -0.12
CA PHE A 168 -5.39 2.94 -0.15
C PHE A 168 -5.94 1.77 0.65
N ALA A 169 -6.76 1.99 1.68
CA ALA A 169 -7.44 0.90 2.39
C ALA A 169 -8.27 0.04 1.42
N LYS A 170 -9.03 0.68 0.51
CA LYS A 170 -9.74 -0.01 -0.57
C LYS A 170 -8.79 -0.81 -1.47
N ARG A 171 -7.66 -0.20 -1.85
CA ARG A 171 -6.66 -0.85 -2.70
C ARG A 171 -6.07 -2.10 -2.03
N VAL A 172 -5.83 -2.05 -0.73
CA VAL A 172 -5.37 -3.21 0.05
C VAL A 172 -6.43 -4.31 0.05
N ALA A 173 -7.70 -3.97 0.27
CA ALA A 173 -8.80 -4.94 0.22
C ALA A 173 -8.90 -5.63 -1.15
N GLU A 174 -8.76 -4.90 -2.26
CA GLU A 174 -8.71 -5.47 -3.62
C GLU A 174 -7.57 -6.49 -3.78
N LEU A 175 -6.36 -6.16 -3.29
CA LEU A 175 -5.20 -7.05 -3.37
C LEU A 175 -5.39 -8.31 -2.51
N VAL A 176 -6.01 -8.16 -1.33
CA VAL A 176 -6.35 -9.28 -0.45
C VAL A 176 -7.41 -10.18 -1.12
N LEU A 177 -8.45 -9.62 -1.75
CA LEU A 177 -9.42 -10.43 -2.51
C LEU A 177 -8.76 -11.21 -3.65
N GLU A 178 -7.85 -10.57 -4.40
CA GLU A 178 -7.15 -11.21 -5.50
C GLU A 178 -6.30 -12.41 -5.02
N GLU A 179 -5.56 -12.22 -3.92
CA GLU A 179 -4.78 -13.30 -3.30
C GLU A 179 -5.69 -14.38 -2.68
N LEU A 180 -6.82 -14.02 -2.09
CA LEU A 180 -7.78 -14.97 -1.54
C LEU A 180 -8.32 -15.90 -2.64
N VAL A 181 -8.80 -15.34 -3.75
CA VAL A 181 -9.28 -16.11 -4.90
C VAL A 181 -8.17 -17.00 -5.47
N ARG A 182 -6.94 -16.48 -5.55
CA ARG A 182 -5.75 -17.25 -5.97
C ARG A 182 -5.50 -18.45 -5.06
N ARG A 183 -5.65 -18.30 -3.74
CA ARG A 183 -5.47 -19.38 -2.75
C ARG A 183 -6.56 -20.45 -2.87
N TYR A 184 -7.81 -20.05 -3.04
CA TYR A 184 -8.91 -21.00 -3.32
C TYR A 184 -8.65 -21.78 -4.62
N ALA A 185 -8.30 -21.09 -5.70
CA ALA A 185 -8.00 -21.75 -6.97
C ALA A 185 -6.79 -22.71 -6.85
N ALA A 186 -5.73 -22.30 -6.16
CA ALA A 186 -4.54 -23.12 -5.95
C ALA A 186 -4.86 -24.39 -5.14
N ALA A 187 -5.64 -24.25 -4.05
CA ALA A 187 -6.04 -25.38 -3.23
C ALA A 187 -6.91 -26.39 -4.01
N LEU A 188 -7.81 -25.90 -4.87
CA LEU A 188 -8.64 -26.75 -5.73
C LEU A 188 -7.80 -27.55 -6.72
N VAL A 189 -6.80 -26.92 -7.34
CA VAL A 189 -5.88 -27.59 -8.28
C VAL A 189 -5.00 -28.61 -7.57
N LEU A 190 -4.55 -28.32 -6.35
CA LEU A 190 -3.66 -29.20 -5.59
C LEU A 190 -4.38 -30.44 -5.02
N ALA A 191 -5.61 -30.26 -4.54
CA ALA A 191 -6.38 -31.31 -3.88
C ALA A 191 -7.86 -31.26 -4.33
N PRO A 192 -8.16 -31.66 -5.58
CA PRO A 192 -9.52 -31.59 -6.09
C PRO A 192 -10.43 -32.55 -5.31
N PRO A 193 -11.57 -32.06 -4.78
CA PRO A 193 -12.52 -32.90 -4.07
C PRO A 193 -13.28 -33.80 -5.04
N PRO A 194 -13.83 -34.94 -4.58
CA PRO A 194 -14.74 -35.74 -5.40
C PRO A 194 -15.95 -34.92 -5.85
N ALA A 195 -16.24 -34.95 -7.15
CA ALA A 195 -17.39 -34.24 -7.70
C ALA A 195 -18.70 -34.76 -7.09
N SER A 196 -19.40 -33.87 -6.39
CA SER A 196 -20.69 -34.18 -5.77
C SER A 196 -21.52 -32.90 -5.60
N ASP A 197 -22.85 -33.04 -5.50
CA ASP A 197 -23.75 -31.91 -5.27
C ASP A 197 -23.43 -31.17 -3.96
N LEU A 198 -22.97 -31.89 -2.94
CA LEU A 198 -22.55 -31.31 -1.67
C LEU A 198 -21.37 -30.36 -1.85
N VAL A 199 -20.34 -30.82 -2.58
CA VAL A 199 -19.14 -30.03 -2.90
C VAL A 199 -19.51 -28.81 -3.74
N LEU A 200 -20.32 -28.97 -4.78
CA LEU A 200 -20.75 -27.87 -5.64
C LEU A 200 -21.54 -26.81 -4.86
N ARG A 201 -22.44 -27.24 -3.96
CA ARG A 201 -23.20 -26.32 -3.09
C ARG A 201 -22.28 -25.57 -2.12
N ARG A 202 -21.28 -26.24 -1.54
CA ARG A 202 -20.32 -25.57 -0.65
C ARG A 202 -19.47 -24.55 -1.40
N MET A 203 -18.98 -24.89 -2.60
CA MET A 203 -18.23 -23.96 -3.44
C MET A 203 -19.06 -22.71 -3.80
N ALA A 204 -20.32 -22.89 -4.18
CA ALA A 204 -21.22 -21.76 -4.46
C ALA A 204 -21.50 -20.91 -3.21
N ALA A 205 -21.60 -21.53 -2.04
CA ALA A 205 -21.75 -20.82 -0.77
C ALA A 205 -20.48 -20.03 -0.40
N ASP A 206 -19.29 -20.60 -0.61
CA ASP A 206 -18.02 -19.89 -0.40
C ASP A 206 -17.93 -18.65 -1.30
N GLU A 207 -18.27 -18.79 -2.58
CA GLU A 207 -18.30 -17.67 -3.52
C GLU A 207 -19.24 -16.56 -3.03
N ALA A 208 -20.46 -16.90 -2.62
CA ALA A 208 -21.44 -15.94 -2.12
C ALA A 208 -21.00 -15.26 -0.82
N GLU A 209 -20.40 -16.00 0.12
CA GLU A 209 -19.89 -15.47 1.38
C GLU A 209 -18.70 -14.52 1.14
N VAL A 210 -17.74 -14.91 0.30
CA VAL A 210 -16.60 -14.06 -0.08
C VAL A 210 -17.08 -12.82 -0.82
N GLN A 211 -17.98 -12.97 -1.79
CA GLN A 211 -18.53 -11.83 -2.53
C GLN A 211 -19.27 -10.87 -1.59
N GLY A 212 -20.07 -11.39 -0.65
CA GLY A 212 -20.80 -10.56 0.32
C GLY A 212 -19.88 -9.84 1.31
N PHE A 213 -18.72 -10.41 1.64
CA PHE A 213 -17.76 -9.80 2.54
C PHE A 213 -17.00 -8.60 1.92
N PHE A 214 -16.71 -8.64 0.62
CA PHE A 214 -15.95 -7.59 -0.08
C PHE A 214 -16.80 -6.51 -0.77
N GLN A 215 -18.13 -6.58 -0.65
CA GLN A 215 -19.07 -5.56 -1.16
C GLN A 215 -19.16 -4.35 -0.21
#